data_AF-A0A093BJP4-F1
#
_entry.id   AF-A0A093BJP4-F1
#
_cell.length_a   1.000
_cell.length_b   1.000
_cell.length_c   1.000
_cell.angle_alpha   90.00
_cell.angle_beta   90.00
_cell.angle_gamma   90.00
#
_symmetry.space_group_name_H-M   'P 1'
#
loop_
_entity.id
_entity.type
_entity.pdbx_description
1 polymer ?
#
loop_
_entity_poly.entity_id
_entity_poly.type
_entity_poly.pdbx_seq_one_letter_code
_entity_poly.pdbx_strand_id
1 'polypeptide(L)'
;SPPQYFKYEFPEGVDSVIVKVTSAMAFPCSVISIQDILCPVYDLDNNVAFIGMYQTMTKKAAITVQKKDFPSNSFYVVVVVKTEDEACGGSLPYYPLSKDASPDEPVDQHNRQKMLEVMVSPAITSEAYVSSVLFCLGIFLSFYVLTVLIACWESCRQQKRKGLLAAMDSPSLDTGNGSSSSAEGVTDSLGSTDVSYSYMGERSLENVAGRPRLDSLSSVEEDDYDTLADIDYDKNVIRTKKYLCVADLARKDKRVLRKKYQIYFWNIATIAVFYALPVIQLVITYQTVVNVTGNQDICYYNFLCAHPLGNLSAFNNILSNLGYVLLGLLFLLIILQREINYNRALMRNDTHALVRDGQPLRGGGSWLPTAQHFPSVPSHPPGPPPRHHLPLLSLPVPADSGILRRILHVLYTDCVRQCSGPMYVDRMVLLVMGNIINWSLAAYGLIVRPNDFASYLLAIGICNLLLYFAFYIIMKLRSGERIKLIPLLCIISTSVVWGFALFFFFQGLSTWQKTPAESREHNRDCILLDFFDDHDIWHFLSSIAMFGSFLVLLTLDDDLDCVQRDKIYVF
;
A
#
# COMPACT_ATOMS: atom_id res chain seq x y z
N SER A 1 15.06 47.67 20.97
CA SER A 1 14.12 47.30 22.05
C SER A 1 14.82 46.40 23.04
N PRO A 2 14.73 46.64 24.36
CA PRO A 2 15.34 45.77 25.36
C PRO A 2 14.69 44.38 25.32
N PRO A 3 15.47 43.29 25.48
CA PRO A 3 14.93 41.94 25.54
C PRO A 3 14.07 41.77 26.80
N GLN A 4 12.96 41.03 26.68
CA GLN A 4 12.17 40.62 27.84
C GLN A 4 12.42 39.13 28.11
N TYR A 5 12.64 38.79 29.37
CA TYR A 5 12.74 37.41 29.81
C TYR A 5 11.77 37.15 30.95
N PHE A 6 11.11 35.99 30.89
CA PHE A 6 10.15 35.54 31.90
C PHE A 6 10.71 34.29 32.58
N LYS A 7 10.80 34.29 33.92
CA LYS A 7 11.16 33.09 34.67
C LYS A 7 9.93 32.21 34.82
N TYR A 8 10.05 30.93 34.48
CA TYR A 8 9.09 29.91 34.85
C TYR A 8 9.74 28.88 35.79
N GLU A 9 9.00 28.45 36.80
CA GLU A 9 9.41 27.46 37.78
C GLU A 9 8.37 26.34 37.78
N PHE A 10 8.82 25.09 37.59
CA PHE A 10 7.89 23.97 37.45
C PHE A 10 7.19 23.69 38.78
N PRO A 11 5.84 23.73 38.84
CA PRO A 11 5.10 23.38 40.04
C PRO A 11 5.21 21.87 40.35
N GLU A 12 4.90 21.49 41.58
CA GLU A 12 4.87 20.07 41.98
C GLU A 12 3.85 19.28 41.15
N GLY A 13 4.26 18.12 40.63
CA GLY A 13 3.41 17.25 39.82
C GLY A 13 3.32 17.60 38.33
N VAL A 14 4.02 18.65 37.85
CA VAL A 14 4.08 19.00 36.42
C VAL A 14 5.48 18.69 35.86
N ASP A 15 5.54 17.72 34.95
CA ASP A 15 6.80 17.26 34.33
C ASP A 15 7.04 17.87 32.93
N SER A 16 6.01 18.43 32.30
CA SER A 16 6.09 19.02 30.97
C SER A 16 5.13 20.20 30.81
N VAL A 17 5.58 21.22 30.10
CA VAL A 17 4.81 22.43 29.81
C VAL A 17 4.99 22.83 28.36
N ILE A 18 4.01 23.55 27.81
CA ILE A 18 4.12 24.17 26.48
C ILE A 18 4.13 25.69 26.65
N VAL A 19 5.16 26.33 26.08
CA VAL A 19 5.28 27.78 26.02
C VAL A 19 4.69 28.22 24.69
N LYS A 20 3.53 28.87 24.73
CA LYS A 20 2.83 29.44 23.56
C LYS A 20 3.07 30.94 23.54
N VAL A 21 3.52 31.45 22.40
CA VAL A 21 3.72 32.89 22.20
C VAL A 21 2.94 33.33 20.98
N THR A 22 2.10 34.36 21.16
CA THR A 22 1.20 34.88 20.13
C THR A 22 1.36 36.39 19.96
N SER A 23 1.09 36.85 18.74
CA SER A 23 1.14 38.25 18.33
C SER A 23 0.03 38.53 17.32
N ALA A 24 -0.60 39.70 17.42
CA ALA A 24 -1.55 40.17 16.42
C ALA A 24 -0.86 40.58 15.10
N MET A 25 0.41 40.98 15.17
CA MET A 25 1.20 41.46 14.04
C MET A 25 2.25 40.43 13.61
N ALA A 26 2.46 40.27 12.30
CA ALA A 26 3.46 39.35 11.75
C ALA A 26 4.89 39.88 11.92
N PHE A 27 5.08 41.17 11.63
CA PHE A 27 6.35 41.88 11.74
C PHE A 27 6.31 42.89 12.91
N PRO A 28 7.47 43.24 13.51
CA PRO A 28 8.82 42.77 13.18
C PRO A 28 9.06 41.29 13.55
N CYS A 29 10.02 40.63 12.90
CA CYS A 29 10.44 39.27 13.17
C CYS A 29 11.01 39.16 14.60
N SER A 30 10.80 38.02 15.23
CA SER A 30 11.23 37.80 16.61
C SER A 30 11.67 36.36 16.81
N VAL A 31 12.61 36.15 17.71
CA VAL A 31 13.03 34.82 18.16
C VAL A 31 12.65 34.63 19.61
N ILE A 32 12.13 33.45 19.89
CA ILE A 32 11.89 32.95 21.25
C ILE A 32 12.96 31.91 21.53
N SER A 33 13.58 32.00 22.70
CA SER A 33 14.58 31.07 23.17
C SER A 33 14.26 30.66 24.61
N ILE A 34 14.33 29.36 24.87
CA ILE A 34 14.12 28.75 26.18
C ILE A 34 15.48 28.32 26.71
N GLN A 35 15.94 29.01 27.74
CA GLN A 35 17.27 28.87 28.31
C GLN A 35 17.19 28.46 29.78
N ASP A 36 18.24 27.80 30.28
CA ASP A 36 18.37 27.52 31.73
C ASP A 36 18.50 28.84 32.50
N ILE A 37 18.24 28.81 33.80
CA ILE A 37 18.42 29.95 34.70
C ILE A 37 19.90 30.22 35.04
N LEU A 38 20.82 29.38 34.55
CA LEU A 38 22.26 29.51 34.76
C LEU A 38 22.84 30.63 33.88
N CYS A 39 23.67 31.49 34.48
CA CYS A 39 24.33 32.57 33.76
C CYS A 39 25.49 32.04 32.88
N PRO A 40 25.75 32.65 31.70
CA PRO A 40 25.10 33.85 31.14
C PRO A 40 23.79 33.54 30.42
N VAL A 41 22.81 34.45 30.56
CA VAL A 41 21.59 34.43 29.74
C VAL A 41 21.87 35.21 28.45
N TYR A 42 21.60 34.60 27.30
CA TYR A 42 21.83 35.21 26.00
C TYR A 42 20.57 35.94 25.52
N ASP A 43 20.63 37.26 25.43
CA ASP A 43 19.49 38.15 25.24
C ASP A 43 19.65 39.12 24.06
N LEU A 44 20.72 38.97 23.28
CA LEU A 44 20.98 39.78 22.09
C LEU A 44 20.60 39.03 20.81
N ASP A 45 20.26 39.78 19.76
CA ASP A 45 19.89 39.24 18.45
C ASP A 45 20.88 38.17 17.92
N ASN A 46 22.18 38.45 18.07
CA ASN A 46 23.26 37.62 17.55
C ASN A 46 23.61 36.41 18.43
N ASN A 47 23.16 36.36 19.69
CA ASN A 47 23.57 35.32 20.64
C ASN A 47 22.40 34.53 21.25
N VAL A 48 21.15 35.00 21.12
CA VAL A 48 19.93 34.35 21.67
C VAL A 48 19.73 32.91 21.16
N ALA A 49 20.36 32.57 20.05
CA ALA A 49 20.35 31.25 19.42
C ALA A 49 21.53 30.33 19.82
N PHE A 50 22.42 30.76 20.73
CA PHE A 50 23.62 29.99 21.08
C PHE A 50 23.36 28.84 22.06
N ILE A 51 22.38 28.98 22.94
CA ILE A 51 22.04 27.98 23.95
C ILE A 51 20.53 27.80 24.06
N GLY A 52 20.13 26.62 24.53
CA GLY A 52 18.74 26.30 24.75
C GLY A 52 17.99 26.02 23.46
N MET A 53 16.67 25.95 23.55
CA MET A 53 15.81 25.69 22.39
C MET A 53 15.26 27.00 21.84
N TYR A 54 15.32 27.22 20.53
CA TYR A 54 14.84 28.47 19.95
C TYR A 54 14.04 28.28 18.67
N GLN A 55 13.15 29.24 18.40
CA GLN A 55 12.31 29.34 17.21
C GLN A 55 12.19 30.79 16.74
N THR A 56 12.22 31.01 15.43
CA THR A 56 11.73 32.25 14.83
C THR A 56 10.21 32.26 14.80
N MET A 57 9.60 33.45 14.94
CA MET A 57 8.16 33.61 14.87
C MET A 57 7.74 34.91 14.15
N THR A 58 6.68 34.77 13.34
CA THR A 58 5.86 35.89 12.87
C THR A 58 4.74 36.14 13.87
N LYS A 59 3.63 35.41 13.80
CA LYS A 59 2.47 35.60 14.69
C LYS A 59 2.39 34.59 15.82
N LYS A 60 2.90 33.37 15.61
CA LYS A 60 2.75 32.25 16.53
C LYS A 60 4.04 31.47 16.65
N ALA A 61 4.32 30.98 17.85
CA ALA A 61 5.31 29.96 18.11
C ALA A 61 4.96 29.16 19.36
N ALA A 62 5.45 27.93 19.41
CA ALA A 62 5.20 27.01 20.50
C ALA A 62 6.41 26.11 20.72
N ILE A 63 6.87 26.01 21.96
CA ILE A 63 7.97 25.11 22.33
C ILE A 63 7.51 24.28 23.54
N THR A 64 7.55 22.96 23.39
CA THR A 64 7.31 22.01 24.48
C THR A 64 8.59 21.82 25.28
N VAL A 65 8.50 21.98 26.59
CA VAL A 65 9.62 21.95 27.53
C VAL A 65 9.40 20.82 28.52
N GLN A 66 10.40 19.95 28.69
CA GLN A 66 10.37 18.90 29.70
C GLN A 66 11.22 19.30 30.90
N LYS A 67 10.70 19.07 32.11
CA LYS A 67 11.40 19.37 33.37
C LYS A 67 12.78 18.70 33.45
N LYS A 68 12.89 17.49 32.90
CA LYS A 68 14.13 16.70 32.87
C LYS A 68 15.29 17.37 32.12
N ASP A 69 15.00 18.30 31.21
CA ASP A 69 16.01 18.97 30.38
C ASP A 69 16.66 20.16 31.13
N PHE A 70 16.10 20.54 32.30
CA PHE A 70 16.54 21.69 33.10
C PHE A 70 16.92 21.26 34.52
N PRO A 71 18.21 21.25 34.89
CA PRO A 71 18.68 20.81 36.22
C PRO A 71 18.11 21.65 37.36
N SER A 72 17.79 22.92 37.08
CA SER A 72 17.28 23.87 38.06
C SER A 72 15.75 23.79 38.26
N ASN A 73 15.04 22.89 37.57
CA ASN A 73 13.57 22.83 37.54
C ASN A 73 12.92 24.20 37.20
N SER A 74 13.63 25.04 36.47
CA SER A 74 13.22 26.39 36.08
C SER A 74 13.89 26.75 34.77
N PHE A 75 13.28 27.62 33.99
CA PHE A 75 13.84 28.14 32.74
C PHE A 75 13.43 29.60 32.51
N TYR A 76 14.19 30.28 31.66
CA TYR A 76 13.84 31.59 31.13
C TYR A 76 13.23 31.47 29.73
N VAL A 77 12.10 32.14 29.51
CA VAL A 77 11.57 32.43 28.18
C VAL A 77 12.12 33.78 27.76
N VAL A 78 13.12 33.77 26.87
CA VAL A 78 13.76 34.98 26.33
C VAL A 78 13.14 35.29 24.98
N VAL A 79 12.61 36.51 24.81
CA VAL A 79 12.08 36.95 23.52
C VAL A 79 12.83 38.17 23.03
N VAL A 80 13.38 38.05 21.82
CA VAL A 80 14.20 39.07 21.17
C VAL A 80 13.59 39.44 19.82
N VAL A 81 13.36 40.73 19.61
CA VAL A 81 12.97 41.25 18.29
C VAL A 81 14.22 41.30 17.42
N LYS A 82 14.17 40.65 16.26
CA LYS A 82 15.26 40.63 15.28
C LYS A 82 15.45 42.03 14.69
N THR A 83 16.69 42.38 14.39
CA THR A 83 17.05 43.63 13.71
C THR A 83 16.52 43.68 12.27
N GLU A 84 16.41 42.52 11.62
CA GLU A 84 15.93 42.32 10.26
C GLU A 84 14.81 41.26 10.20
N ASP A 85 14.03 41.28 9.13
CA ASP A 85 12.86 40.41 8.95
C ASP A 85 13.12 39.18 8.07
N GLU A 86 14.32 39.05 7.49
CA GLU A 86 14.68 37.99 6.54
C GLU A 86 14.46 36.58 7.13
N ALA A 87 14.83 36.39 8.40
CA ALA A 87 14.66 35.10 9.09
C ALA A 87 13.18 34.65 9.18
N CYS A 88 12.23 35.58 9.05
CA CYS A 88 10.79 35.31 9.03
C CYS A 88 10.16 35.47 7.63
N GLY A 89 10.96 35.55 6.57
CA GLY A 89 10.47 35.72 5.19
C GLY A 89 10.14 37.16 4.79
N GLY A 90 10.52 38.14 5.62
CA GLY A 90 10.38 39.56 5.29
C GLY A 90 11.37 40.02 4.22
N SER A 91 11.05 41.12 3.54
CA SER A 91 11.95 41.73 2.55
C SER A 91 13.22 42.24 3.22
N LEU A 92 14.38 41.86 2.69
CA LEU A 92 15.65 42.51 3.01
C LEU A 92 15.55 44.00 2.68
N PRO A 93 15.96 44.91 3.59
CA PRO A 93 16.06 46.33 3.29
C PRO A 93 17.26 46.57 2.36
N TYR A 94 17.17 46.14 1.10
CA TYR A 94 18.02 46.70 0.06
C TYR A 94 17.57 48.14 -0.17
N TYR A 95 18.51 49.08 -0.01
CA TYR A 95 18.40 50.53 -0.28
C TYR A 95 17.13 50.94 -1.06
N PRO A 96 16.29 51.84 -0.52
CA PRO A 96 15.03 52.17 -1.17
C PRO A 96 15.29 53.03 -2.41
N LEU A 97 15.09 52.42 -3.58
CA LEU A 97 14.72 53.14 -4.81
C LEU A 97 13.38 52.61 -5.30
N SER A 98 12.37 52.63 -4.43
CA SER A 98 10.97 52.50 -4.86
C SER A 98 10.49 53.88 -5.32
N LYS A 99 10.21 54.01 -6.61
CA LYS A 99 9.76 55.24 -7.30
C LYS A 99 8.38 55.78 -6.86
N ASP A 100 7.67 55.07 -5.97
CA ASP A 100 6.31 55.41 -5.58
C ASP A 100 6.13 55.59 -4.06
N ALA A 101 7.23 55.69 -3.29
CA ALA A 101 7.14 56.10 -1.88
C ALA A 101 7.20 57.64 -1.81
N SER A 102 6.16 58.25 -1.21
CA SER A 102 6.13 59.67 -0.89
C SER A 102 7.36 60.08 -0.06
N PRO A 103 7.93 61.30 -0.23
CA PRO A 103 9.24 61.67 0.33
C PRO A 103 9.33 61.75 1.86
N ASP A 104 8.21 61.60 2.58
CA ASP A 104 8.12 61.90 4.01
C ASP A 104 7.77 60.71 4.94
N GLU A 105 7.77 59.46 4.45
CA GLU A 105 7.72 58.29 5.34
C GLU A 105 9.04 57.52 5.31
N PRO A 106 9.99 57.82 6.22
CA PRO A 106 11.08 56.89 6.50
C PRO A 106 10.48 55.58 7.03
N VAL A 107 10.86 54.43 6.44
CA VAL A 107 10.59 53.12 7.04
C VAL A 107 11.24 53.13 8.42
N ASP A 108 10.43 53.19 9.48
CA ASP A 108 10.83 53.40 10.88
C ASP A 108 11.77 52.29 11.39
N GLN A 109 13.05 52.35 11.04
CA GLN A 109 14.11 51.50 11.60
C GLN A 109 14.41 51.84 13.07
N HIS A 110 13.90 52.96 13.60
CA HIS A 110 14.30 53.48 14.91
C HIS A 110 13.44 52.99 16.09
N ASN A 111 12.29 52.31 15.85
CA ASN A 111 11.44 51.81 16.94
C ASN A 111 10.75 50.46 16.64
N ARG A 112 11.53 49.40 16.37
CA ARG A 112 11.02 48.03 16.18
C ARG A 112 10.47 47.46 17.49
N GLN A 113 9.16 47.58 17.73
CA GLN A 113 8.47 46.99 18.88
C GLN A 113 7.45 45.96 18.43
N LYS A 114 7.27 44.89 19.23
CA LYS A 114 6.27 43.85 19.00
C LYS A 114 5.56 43.54 20.30
N MET A 115 4.24 43.64 20.28
CA MET A 115 3.41 43.23 21.41
C MET A 115 3.17 41.73 21.34
N LEU A 116 3.44 41.04 22.45
CA LEU A 116 3.43 39.60 22.55
C LEU A 116 2.64 39.17 23.78
N GLU A 117 1.92 38.06 23.63
CA GLU A 117 1.32 37.35 24.74
C GLU A 117 2.08 36.03 24.92
N VAL A 118 2.62 35.83 26.12
CA VAL A 118 3.34 34.61 26.50
C VAL A 118 2.48 33.84 27.48
N MET A 119 2.10 32.63 27.09
CA MET A 119 1.29 31.71 27.89
C MET A 119 2.07 30.42 28.13
N VAL A 120 2.20 30.02 29.39
CA VAL A 120 2.76 28.72 29.76
C VAL A 120 1.65 27.88 30.34
N SER A 121 1.32 26.78 29.69
CA SER A 121 0.30 25.83 30.14
C SER A 121 0.91 24.44 30.33
N PRO A 122 0.36 23.60 31.23
CA PRO A 122 0.73 22.19 31.29
C PRO A 122 0.63 21.53 29.91
N ALA A 123 1.59 20.69 29.57
CA ALA A 123 1.51 19.86 28.37
C ALA A 123 0.66 18.61 28.64
N ILE A 124 0.56 17.70 27.66
CA ILE A 124 -0.22 16.47 27.78
C ILE A 124 0.23 15.62 28.98
N THR A 125 -0.74 15.07 29.72
CA THR A 125 -0.47 14.16 30.85
C THR A 125 -0.04 12.78 30.39
N SER A 126 0.69 12.06 31.23
CA SER A 126 1.10 10.67 30.96
C SER A 126 -0.10 9.73 30.77
N GLU A 127 -1.19 9.95 31.49
CA GLU A 127 -2.44 9.19 31.33
C GLU A 127 -3.06 9.39 29.94
N ALA A 128 -3.14 10.65 29.47
CA ALA A 128 -3.65 10.96 28.14
C ALA A 128 -2.74 10.36 27.05
N TYR A 129 -1.42 10.39 27.26
CA TYR A 129 -0.45 9.74 26.39
C TYR A 129 -0.71 8.24 26.24
N VAL A 130 -0.84 7.52 27.36
CA VAL A 130 -1.11 6.07 27.36
C VAL A 130 -2.47 5.77 26.77
N SER A 131 -3.49 6.55 27.12
CA SER A 131 -4.85 6.41 26.57
C SER A 131 -4.87 6.53 25.05
N SER A 132 -4.17 7.53 24.48
CA SER A 132 -4.09 7.74 23.03
C SER A 132 -3.36 6.61 22.31
N VAL A 133 -2.28 6.08 22.89
CA VAL A 133 -1.56 4.91 22.36
C VAL A 133 -2.45 3.66 22.38
N LEU A 134 -3.11 3.37 23.51
CA LEU A 134 -4.01 2.22 23.65
C LEU A 134 -5.23 2.34 22.74
N PHE A 135 -5.79 3.53 22.57
CA PHE A 135 -6.89 3.79 21.65
C PHE A 135 -6.48 3.47 20.20
N CYS A 136 -5.32 3.96 19.75
CA CYS A 136 -4.79 3.70 18.42
C CYS A 136 -4.54 2.20 18.18
N LEU A 137 -3.80 1.54 19.09
CA LEU A 137 -3.52 0.11 19.00
C LEU A 137 -4.80 -0.74 19.09
N GLY A 138 -5.76 -0.33 19.92
CA GLY A 138 -7.05 -0.99 20.09
C GLY A 138 -7.87 -1.00 18.79
N ILE A 139 -7.90 0.11 18.06
CA ILE A 139 -8.60 0.16 16.77
C ILE A 139 -7.95 -0.81 15.78
N PHE A 140 -6.62 -0.80 15.63
CA PHE A 140 -5.96 -1.73 14.71
C PHE A 140 -6.12 -3.19 15.13
N LEU A 141 -5.99 -3.50 16.43
CA LEU A 141 -6.21 -4.85 16.96
C LEU A 141 -7.65 -5.33 16.71
N SER A 142 -8.64 -4.43 16.72
CA SER A 142 -10.02 -4.79 16.42
C SER A 142 -10.20 -5.39 15.02
N PHE A 143 -9.43 -4.93 14.03
CA PHE A 143 -9.44 -5.54 12.68
C PHE A 143 -8.90 -6.96 12.69
N TYR A 144 -7.82 -7.22 13.44
CA TYR A 144 -7.27 -8.58 13.59
C TYR A 144 -8.29 -9.51 14.25
N VAL A 145 -8.91 -9.06 15.34
CA VAL A 145 -9.96 -9.82 16.03
C VAL A 145 -11.14 -10.07 15.09
N LEU A 146 -11.59 -9.07 14.35
CA LEU A 146 -12.67 -9.20 13.37
C LEU A 146 -12.33 -10.24 12.29
N THR A 147 -11.12 -10.22 11.73
CA THR A 147 -10.68 -11.21 10.74
C THR A 147 -10.67 -12.63 11.32
N VAL A 148 -10.18 -12.81 12.55
CA VAL A 148 -10.20 -14.10 13.24
C VAL A 148 -11.63 -14.56 13.50
N LEU A 149 -12.52 -13.68 13.96
CA LEU A 149 -13.93 -13.99 14.18
C LEU A 149 -14.63 -14.41 12.89
N ILE A 150 -14.35 -13.75 11.76
CA ILE A 150 -14.87 -14.14 10.45
C ILE A 150 -14.34 -15.53 10.06
N ALA A 151 -13.04 -15.78 10.20
CA ALA A 151 -12.43 -17.08 9.88
C ALA A 151 -12.99 -18.22 10.77
N CYS A 152 -13.21 -17.96 12.06
CA CYS A 152 -13.83 -18.87 13.00
C CYS A 152 -15.30 -19.13 12.64
N TRP A 153 -16.05 -18.07 12.31
CA TRP A 153 -17.45 -18.19 11.86
C TRP A 153 -17.53 -19.09 10.63
N GLU A 154 -16.73 -18.81 9.60
CA GLU A 154 -16.71 -19.59 8.37
C GLU A 154 -16.36 -21.06 8.63
N SER A 155 -15.36 -21.30 9.48
CA SER A 155 -14.94 -22.65 9.87
C SER A 155 -16.06 -23.41 10.59
N CYS A 156 -16.72 -22.78 11.56
CA CYS A 156 -17.88 -23.35 12.26
C CYS A 156 -19.05 -23.62 11.30
N ARG A 157 -19.32 -22.71 10.37
CA ARG A 157 -20.37 -22.88 9.35
C ARG A 157 -20.05 -24.04 8.40
N GLN A 158 -18.79 -24.18 7.99
CA GLN A 158 -18.33 -25.31 7.19
C GLN A 158 -18.45 -26.63 7.95
N GLN A 159 -18.10 -26.66 9.24
CA GLN A 159 -18.21 -27.85 10.08
C GLN A 159 -19.67 -28.30 10.21
N LYS A 160 -20.60 -27.38 10.49
CA LYS A 160 -22.04 -27.67 10.52
C LYS A 160 -22.55 -28.20 9.17
N ARG A 161 -22.10 -27.63 8.05
CA ARG A 161 -22.49 -28.07 6.70
C ARG A 161 -21.94 -29.46 6.36
N LYS A 162 -20.71 -29.78 6.75
CA LYS A 162 -20.12 -31.11 6.62
C LYS A 162 -20.85 -32.14 7.49
N GLY A 163 -21.21 -31.78 8.72
CA GLY A 163 -22.00 -32.64 9.61
C GLY A 163 -23.40 -32.95 9.05
N LEU A 164 -24.06 -31.96 8.47
CA LEU A 164 -25.38 -32.16 7.83
C LEU A 164 -25.29 -33.05 6.58
N LEU A 165 -24.27 -32.85 5.73
CA LEU A 165 -24.04 -33.70 4.55
C LEU A 165 -23.69 -35.15 4.95
N ALA A 166 -22.87 -35.34 5.98
CA ALA A 166 -22.55 -36.68 6.49
C ALA A 166 -23.75 -37.40 7.12
N ALA A 167 -24.69 -36.66 7.71
CA ALA A 167 -25.96 -37.21 8.20
C ALA A 167 -26.91 -37.62 7.06
N MET A 168 -26.80 -36.98 5.89
CA MET A 168 -27.64 -37.27 4.71
C MET A 168 -27.08 -38.40 3.82
N ASP A 169 -25.76 -38.63 3.87
CA ASP A 169 -25.08 -39.77 3.23
C ASP A 169 -25.08 -41.05 4.09
N SER A 170 -25.69 -41.04 5.27
CA SER A 170 -25.94 -42.27 6.04
C SER A 170 -27.14 -43.00 5.42
N PRO A 171 -26.99 -44.22 4.89
CA PRO A 171 -28.11 -44.94 4.30
C PRO A 171 -29.13 -45.26 5.39
N SER A 172 -30.35 -44.74 5.25
CA SER A 172 -31.52 -45.18 5.98
C SER A 172 -31.85 -46.61 5.53
N LEU A 173 -31.22 -47.60 6.17
CA LEU A 173 -31.66 -48.98 6.12
C LEU A 173 -32.88 -49.11 7.04
N ASP A 174 -34.05 -49.17 6.42
CA ASP A 174 -35.27 -49.66 7.06
C ASP A 174 -34.95 -50.97 7.79
N THR A 175 -35.07 -50.98 9.11
CA THR A 175 -35.05 -52.21 9.90
C THR A 175 -36.36 -52.30 10.66
N GLY A 176 -37.34 -52.91 9.99
CA GLY A 176 -38.45 -53.56 10.66
C GLY A 176 -37.96 -54.79 11.42
N ASN A 177 -38.54 -54.95 12.60
CA ASN A 177 -38.59 -56.14 13.45
C ASN A 177 -37.28 -56.70 14.04
N GLY A 178 -37.27 -56.67 15.37
CA GLY A 178 -36.28 -57.32 16.21
C GLY A 178 -36.37 -58.85 16.19
N SER A 179 -35.23 -59.46 16.48
CA SER A 179 -35.13 -60.46 17.53
C SER A 179 -33.65 -60.65 17.86
N SER A 180 -33.40 -60.78 19.16
CA SER A 180 -32.13 -61.06 19.82
C SER A 180 -31.45 -62.33 19.32
N SER A 181 -30.11 -62.33 19.17
CA SER A 181 -29.21 -63.34 19.76
C SER A 181 -27.75 -63.27 19.25
N SER A 182 -26.81 -63.48 20.19
CA SER A 182 -25.48 -64.12 20.06
C SER A 182 -24.35 -63.52 19.20
N ALA A 183 -23.38 -62.91 19.91
CA ALA A 183 -22.01 -63.38 20.23
C ALA A 183 -21.06 -64.01 19.17
N GLU A 184 -19.77 -63.69 19.38
CA GLU A 184 -18.50 -64.28 18.88
C GLU A 184 -18.08 -63.92 17.45
N GLY A 185 -16.82 -63.63 17.10
CA GLY A 185 -15.49 -63.78 17.73
C GLY A 185 -14.45 -63.84 16.59
N VAL A 186 -13.16 -63.91 16.93
CA VAL A 186 -11.99 -64.32 16.10
C VAL A 186 -11.05 -63.21 15.60
N THR A 187 -9.87 -63.23 16.23
CA THR A 187 -8.56 -62.68 15.87
C THR A 187 -7.88 -63.51 14.78
N ASP A 188 -6.92 -62.94 14.02
CA ASP A 188 -5.57 -63.53 13.89
C ASP A 188 -4.55 -62.64 13.15
N SER A 189 -3.29 -62.88 13.49
CA SER A 189 -2.06 -62.13 13.19
C SER A 189 -1.14 -62.88 12.19
N LEU A 190 0.09 -62.35 12.02
CA LEU A 190 1.28 -62.78 11.22
C LEU A 190 1.34 -62.21 9.79
N GLY A 191 2.43 -61.61 9.27
CA GLY A 191 3.85 -61.55 9.66
C GLY A 191 4.72 -62.18 8.56
N SER A 192 5.66 -61.43 7.93
CA SER A 192 7.00 -61.89 7.46
C SER A 192 7.73 -60.86 6.56
N THR A 193 9.06 -60.95 6.63
CA THR A 193 10.22 -60.16 6.17
C THR A 193 10.67 -60.32 4.70
N ASP A 194 11.42 -59.30 4.23
CA ASP A 194 12.51 -59.17 3.22
C ASP A 194 12.73 -60.20 2.07
N VAL A 195 13.07 -59.68 0.87
CA VAL A 195 14.33 -59.93 0.10
C VAL A 195 14.33 -59.16 -1.25
N SER A 196 15.53 -58.68 -1.61
CA SER A 196 15.97 -57.89 -2.77
C SER A 196 16.02 -58.63 -4.13
N TYR A 197 15.87 -57.91 -5.25
CA TYR A 197 16.46 -58.28 -6.54
C TYR A 197 17.02 -57.06 -7.29
N SER A 198 18.31 -57.16 -7.65
CA SER A 198 19.07 -56.30 -8.55
C SER A 198 18.92 -56.78 -10.00
N TYR A 199 18.86 -55.85 -10.97
CA TYR A 199 19.24 -56.10 -12.37
C TYR A 199 19.97 -54.87 -12.93
N MET A 200 21.23 -55.09 -13.31
CA MET A 200 22.07 -54.22 -14.14
C MET A 200 21.84 -54.57 -15.62
N GLY A 201 21.83 -53.57 -16.50
CA GLY A 201 21.76 -53.74 -17.95
C GLY A 201 21.96 -52.41 -18.67
N GLU A 202 23.22 -52.11 -18.98
CA GLU A 202 23.65 -50.99 -19.83
C GLU A 202 22.99 -51.03 -21.22
N ARG A 203 22.60 -49.85 -21.71
CA ARG A 203 22.76 -49.49 -23.13
C ARG A 203 22.98 -47.99 -23.27
N SER A 204 24.18 -47.67 -23.76
CA SER A 204 24.67 -46.34 -24.10
C SER A 204 23.84 -45.71 -25.24
N LEU A 205 23.49 -44.43 -25.08
CA LEU A 205 23.37 -43.49 -26.19
C LEU A 205 23.82 -42.11 -25.70
N GLU A 206 25.09 -41.82 -25.98
CA GLU A 206 25.71 -40.50 -25.86
C GLU A 206 25.06 -39.45 -26.80
N ASN A 207 25.22 -38.19 -26.39
CA ASN A 207 25.01 -36.93 -27.12
C ASN A 207 23.54 -36.47 -27.21
N VAL A 208 23.10 -35.42 -26.52
CA VAL A 208 23.64 -34.04 -26.52
C VAL A 208 23.40 -33.39 -25.15
N ALA A 209 24.44 -33.32 -24.32
CA ALA A 209 24.44 -32.47 -23.13
C ALA A 209 24.80 -31.03 -23.53
N GLY A 210 23.78 -30.20 -23.77
CA GLY A 210 23.96 -28.76 -23.91
C GLY A 210 24.29 -28.12 -22.56
N ARG A 211 25.47 -27.48 -22.51
CA ARG A 211 26.01 -26.52 -21.52
C ARG A 211 25.12 -26.07 -20.35
N PRO A 212 25.65 -25.96 -19.12
CA PRO A 212 25.05 -25.12 -18.09
C PRO A 212 25.17 -23.65 -18.55
N ARG A 213 24.04 -23.03 -18.93
CA ARG A 213 23.99 -21.57 -19.04
C ARG A 213 24.11 -21.01 -17.63
N LEU A 214 25.20 -20.30 -17.42
CA LEU A 214 25.38 -19.36 -16.32
C LEU A 214 24.39 -18.22 -16.61
N ASP A 215 23.15 -18.35 -16.15
CA ASP A 215 22.13 -17.31 -16.36
C ASP A 215 22.44 -16.14 -15.44
N SER A 216 22.98 -15.10 -16.06
CA SER A 216 23.22 -13.79 -15.50
C SER A 216 21.95 -13.21 -14.88
N LEU A 217 22.07 -12.84 -13.61
CA LEU A 217 21.10 -12.08 -12.84
C LEU A 217 21.00 -10.64 -13.38
N SER A 218 20.32 -10.39 -14.50
CA SER A 218 19.70 -9.09 -14.84
C SER A 218 19.18 -9.08 -16.27
N SER A 219 17.90 -9.40 -16.46
CA SER A 219 16.99 -8.77 -17.44
C SER A 219 15.78 -9.69 -17.59
N VAL A 220 14.73 -9.40 -16.84
CA VAL A 220 13.42 -10.01 -17.07
C VAL A 220 12.85 -9.30 -18.29
N GLU A 221 12.98 -9.92 -19.48
CA GLU A 221 12.15 -9.57 -20.63
C GLU A 221 10.77 -10.22 -20.43
N GLU A 222 9.73 -9.39 -20.52
CA GLU A 222 8.31 -9.76 -20.43
C GLU A 222 7.84 -10.49 -21.69
N ASP A 223 8.24 -11.75 -21.88
CA ASP A 223 7.60 -12.61 -22.89
C ASP A 223 7.00 -13.85 -22.23
N ASP A 224 5.73 -13.70 -21.84
CA ASP A 224 4.79 -14.74 -21.38
C ASP A 224 4.44 -15.67 -22.58
N TYR A 225 5.39 -16.46 -23.07
CA TYR A 225 5.07 -17.61 -23.92
C TYR A 225 4.95 -18.85 -23.05
N ASP A 226 3.71 -19.28 -22.80
CA ASP A 226 3.44 -20.64 -22.29
C ASP A 226 4.16 -21.62 -23.22
N THR A 227 5.10 -22.40 -22.68
CA THR A 227 5.84 -23.36 -23.51
C THR A 227 4.90 -24.50 -23.90
N LEU A 228 5.12 -25.13 -25.06
CA LEU A 228 4.33 -26.29 -25.48
C LEU A 228 4.30 -27.42 -24.43
N ALA A 229 5.30 -27.47 -23.55
CA ALA A 229 5.38 -28.42 -22.44
C ALA A 229 4.40 -28.09 -21.29
N ASP A 230 4.15 -26.80 -21.02
CA ASP A 230 3.21 -26.36 -19.98
C ASP A 230 1.76 -26.72 -20.37
N ILE A 231 1.45 -26.62 -21.66
CA ILE A 231 0.14 -26.99 -22.25
C ILE A 231 -0.13 -28.50 -22.13
N ASP A 232 0.89 -29.35 -22.28
CA ASP A 232 0.71 -30.81 -22.24
C ASP A 232 0.54 -31.36 -20.82
N TYR A 233 1.02 -30.66 -19.78
CA TYR A 233 0.79 -31.06 -18.38
C TYR A 233 -0.66 -30.76 -17.91
N ASP A 234 -1.20 -29.59 -18.27
CA ASP A 234 -2.57 -29.19 -17.90
C ASP A 234 -3.67 -29.82 -18.78
N LYS A 235 -3.30 -30.29 -19.98
CA LYS A 235 -4.21 -30.97 -20.92
C LYS A 235 -5.00 -32.12 -20.28
N ASN A 236 -4.36 -32.90 -19.43
CA ASN A 236 -4.95 -34.12 -18.85
C ASN A 236 -5.98 -33.80 -17.75
N VAL A 237 -5.82 -32.68 -17.04
CA VAL A 237 -6.75 -32.23 -15.99
C VAL A 237 -7.93 -31.45 -16.59
N ILE A 238 -7.70 -30.71 -17.68
CA ILE A 238 -8.74 -29.93 -18.38
C ILE A 238 -9.64 -30.85 -19.22
N ARG A 239 -9.10 -31.92 -19.82
CA ARG A 239 -9.83 -32.81 -20.73
C ARG A 239 -10.73 -33.84 -20.04
N THR A 240 -10.58 -34.03 -18.73
CA THR A 240 -11.39 -34.96 -17.91
C THR A 240 -12.65 -34.32 -17.31
N LYS A 241 -12.76 -32.98 -17.31
CA LYS A 241 -13.93 -32.26 -16.80
C LYS A 241 -14.94 -31.97 -17.92
N LYS A 242 -16.22 -32.22 -17.64
CA LYS A 242 -17.36 -31.94 -18.56
C LYS A 242 -17.61 -30.43 -18.76
N TYR A 243 -17.21 -29.60 -17.79
CA TYR A 243 -17.37 -28.14 -17.82
C TYR A 243 -16.12 -27.46 -17.26
N LEU A 244 -15.67 -26.37 -17.88
CA LEU A 244 -14.49 -25.61 -17.49
C LEU A 244 -14.90 -24.32 -16.78
N CYS A 245 -14.39 -24.10 -15.57
CA CYS A 245 -14.63 -22.88 -14.77
C CYS A 245 -13.40 -21.95 -14.84
N VAL A 246 -13.58 -20.68 -14.47
CA VAL A 246 -12.50 -19.67 -14.43
C VAL A 246 -11.31 -20.10 -13.59
N ALA A 247 -11.58 -20.65 -12.41
CA ALA A 247 -10.54 -21.11 -11.49
C ALA A 247 -9.67 -22.26 -12.06
N ASP A 248 -10.16 -22.98 -13.09
CA ASP A 248 -9.39 -24.02 -13.78
C ASP A 248 -8.56 -23.45 -14.94
N LEU A 249 -8.97 -22.33 -15.54
CA LEU A 249 -8.26 -21.61 -16.61
C LEU A 249 -7.19 -20.65 -16.08
N ALA A 250 -7.35 -20.15 -14.85
CA ALA A 250 -6.42 -19.23 -14.21
C ALA A 250 -5.24 -19.96 -13.51
N ARG A 251 -5.11 -21.29 -13.66
CA ARG A 251 -3.99 -22.05 -13.08
C ARG A 251 -2.72 -21.74 -13.87
N LYS A 252 -1.68 -21.30 -13.15
CA LYS A 252 -0.29 -21.26 -13.63
C LYS A 252 0.50 -22.37 -12.94
N ASP A 253 1.52 -22.92 -13.61
CA ASP A 253 2.41 -23.93 -13.02
C ASP A 253 3.04 -23.40 -11.71
N LYS A 254 2.87 -24.17 -10.62
CA LYS A 254 3.42 -23.87 -9.29
C LYS A 254 4.94 -23.69 -9.31
N ARG A 255 5.66 -24.32 -10.23
CA ARG A 255 7.13 -24.17 -10.35
C ARG A 255 7.50 -22.81 -10.95
N VAL A 256 6.84 -22.41 -12.02
CA VAL A 256 7.03 -21.10 -12.67
C VAL A 256 6.60 -19.98 -11.73
N LEU A 257 5.45 -20.13 -11.09
CA LEU A 257 4.91 -19.15 -10.15
C LEU A 257 5.83 -18.93 -8.94
N ARG A 258 6.40 -20.00 -8.36
CA ARG A 258 7.35 -19.91 -7.25
C ARG A 258 8.64 -19.17 -7.63
N LYS A 259 9.18 -19.43 -8.83
CA LYS A 259 10.34 -18.70 -9.35
C LYS A 259 10.03 -17.21 -9.52
N LYS A 260 8.88 -16.87 -10.14
CA LYS A 260 8.43 -15.48 -10.28
C LYS A 260 8.28 -14.80 -8.91
N TYR A 261 7.57 -15.42 -7.96
CA TYR A 261 7.40 -14.87 -6.60
C TYR A 261 8.72 -14.66 -5.87
N GLN A 262 9.68 -15.57 -5.99
CA GLN A 262 10.98 -15.43 -5.36
C GLN A 262 11.72 -14.19 -5.89
N ILE A 263 11.69 -13.96 -7.21
CA ILE A 263 12.28 -12.77 -7.82
C ILE A 263 11.55 -11.50 -7.35
N TYR A 264 10.21 -11.47 -7.40
CA TYR A 264 9.43 -10.33 -6.94
C TYR A 264 9.68 -10.01 -5.46
N PHE A 265 9.75 -11.02 -4.59
CA PHE A 265 10.02 -10.84 -3.17
C PHE A 265 11.38 -10.17 -2.94
N TRP A 266 12.45 -10.68 -3.57
CA TRP A 266 13.78 -10.08 -3.43
C TRP A 266 13.86 -8.68 -4.04
N ASN A 267 13.19 -8.43 -5.17
CA ASN A 267 13.13 -7.10 -5.76
C ASN A 267 12.39 -6.10 -4.85
N ILE A 268 11.22 -6.46 -4.33
CA ILE A 268 10.45 -5.61 -3.41
C ILE A 268 11.22 -5.39 -2.11
N ALA A 269 11.85 -6.42 -1.54
CA ALA A 269 12.66 -6.28 -0.34
C ALA A 269 13.84 -5.34 -0.56
N THR A 270 14.52 -5.45 -1.71
CA THR A 270 15.62 -4.57 -2.09
C THR A 270 15.14 -3.12 -2.19
N ILE A 271 14.04 -2.89 -2.91
CA ILE A 271 13.39 -1.57 -3.02
C ILE A 271 13.05 -1.02 -1.64
N ALA A 272 12.40 -1.81 -0.78
CA ALA A 272 12.02 -1.39 0.57
C ALA A 272 13.23 -0.98 1.42
N VAL A 273 14.34 -1.72 1.36
CA VAL A 273 15.58 -1.39 2.06
C VAL A 273 16.19 -0.08 1.53
N PHE A 274 16.23 0.09 0.21
CA PHE A 274 16.76 1.31 -0.42
C PHE A 274 15.92 2.55 -0.11
N TYR A 275 14.61 2.42 0.10
CA TYR A 275 13.77 3.55 0.50
C TYR A 275 13.75 3.77 2.02
N ALA A 276 13.75 2.71 2.82
CA ALA A 276 13.64 2.84 4.27
C ALA A 276 14.95 3.30 4.93
N LEU A 277 16.11 2.79 4.49
CA LEU A 277 17.40 3.13 5.10
C LEU A 277 17.71 4.64 5.03
N PRO A 278 17.60 5.33 3.88
CA PRO A 278 17.85 6.76 3.81
C PRO A 278 16.86 7.58 4.64
N VAL A 279 15.59 7.18 4.67
CA VAL A 279 14.55 7.87 5.46
C VAL A 279 14.87 7.79 6.95
N ILE A 280 15.20 6.60 7.46
CA ILE A 280 15.57 6.41 8.86
C ILE A 280 16.84 7.21 9.19
N GLN A 281 17.86 7.16 8.32
CA GLN A 281 19.09 7.92 8.50
C GLN A 281 18.83 9.44 8.54
N LEU A 282 17.98 9.94 7.64
CA LEU A 282 17.61 11.35 7.56
C LEU A 282 16.92 11.82 8.85
N VAL A 283 15.94 11.04 9.34
CA VAL A 283 15.20 11.33 10.58
C VAL A 283 16.15 11.38 11.78
N ILE A 284 17.02 10.37 11.93
CA ILE A 284 18.00 10.35 13.03
C ILE A 284 18.96 11.55 12.95
N THR A 285 19.42 11.88 11.74
CA THR A 285 20.35 13.00 11.53
C THR A 285 19.70 14.32 11.92
N TYR A 286 18.52 14.64 11.38
CA TYR A 286 17.84 15.90 11.70
C TYR A 286 17.43 15.97 13.17
N GLN A 287 16.94 14.88 13.75
CA GLN A 287 16.59 14.85 15.17
C GLN A 287 17.82 15.11 16.05
N THR A 288 18.97 14.55 15.69
CA THR A 288 20.23 14.80 16.41
C THR A 288 20.65 16.26 16.28
N VAL A 289 20.58 16.83 15.07
CA VAL A 289 20.92 18.24 14.84
C VAL A 289 19.99 19.15 15.65
N VAL A 290 18.68 18.92 15.64
CA VAL A 290 17.70 19.70 16.41
C VAL A 290 17.97 19.58 17.91
N ASN A 291 18.20 18.37 18.43
CA ASN A 291 18.41 18.16 19.87
C ASN A 291 19.75 18.76 20.34
N VAL A 292 20.79 18.76 19.51
CA VAL A 292 22.12 19.33 19.87
C VAL A 292 22.16 20.84 19.70
N THR A 293 21.60 21.38 18.62
CA THR A 293 21.62 22.83 18.33
C THR A 293 20.51 23.59 19.06
N GLY A 294 19.43 22.90 19.44
CA GLY A 294 18.21 23.53 19.94
C GLY A 294 17.42 24.29 18.87
N ASN A 295 17.85 24.26 17.60
CA ASN A 295 17.21 24.98 16.52
C ASN A 295 15.95 24.25 16.03
N GLN A 296 14.79 24.75 16.43
CA GLN A 296 13.50 24.18 16.05
C GLN A 296 12.99 24.72 14.70
N ASP A 297 13.72 25.60 14.02
CA ASP A 297 13.41 26.07 12.65
C ASP A 297 13.81 25.07 11.57
N ILE A 298 14.52 24.01 11.93
CA ILE A 298 14.89 22.93 11.01
C ILE A 298 13.66 22.11 10.59
N CYS A 299 12.68 21.98 11.49
CA CYS A 299 11.50 21.14 11.29
C CYS A 299 10.22 21.99 11.17
N TYR A 300 9.33 21.59 10.27
CA TYR A 300 8.06 22.27 9.98
C TYR A 300 6.88 21.57 10.66
N TYR A 301 7.08 21.12 11.90
CA TYR A 301 6.02 20.43 12.65
C TYR A 301 4.93 21.39 13.11
N ASN A 302 3.73 20.83 13.32
CA ASN A 302 2.69 21.49 14.08
C ASN A 302 3.08 21.51 15.58
N PHE A 303 3.94 22.44 15.98
CA PHE A 303 4.47 22.52 17.35
C PHE A 303 3.40 22.77 18.43
N LEU A 304 2.19 23.17 18.07
CA LEU A 304 1.06 23.26 19.02
C LEU A 304 0.51 21.88 19.41
N CYS A 305 0.74 20.84 18.58
CA CYS A 305 0.29 19.47 18.80
C CYS A 305 1.44 18.44 18.66
N ALA A 306 2.70 18.89 18.67
CA ALA A 306 3.85 17.98 18.58
C ALA A 306 4.20 17.43 19.96
N HIS A 307 4.08 16.11 20.12
CA HIS A 307 4.33 15.44 21.40
C HIS A 307 5.66 14.68 21.38
N PRO A 308 6.67 15.12 22.17
CA PRO A 308 7.95 14.46 22.22
C PRO A 308 7.89 13.16 23.05
N LEU A 309 8.64 12.14 22.63
CA LEU A 309 8.89 10.93 23.41
C LEU A 309 10.35 10.49 23.27
N GLY A 310 11.06 10.43 24.40
CA GLY A 310 12.49 10.15 24.39
C GLY A 310 13.24 11.20 23.58
N ASN A 311 13.87 10.77 22.49
CA ASN A 311 14.63 11.63 21.57
C ASN A 311 13.83 12.14 20.38
N LEU A 312 12.58 11.68 20.19
CA LEU A 312 11.76 12.01 19.03
C LEU A 312 10.87 13.21 19.37
N SER A 313 10.83 14.23 18.50
CA SER A 313 10.06 15.46 18.76
C SER A 313 8.56 15.34 18.44
N ALA A 314 8.18 14.48 17.49
CA ALA A 314 6.79 14.32 17.03
C ALA A 314 6.42 12.84 16.98
N PHE A 315 6.26 12.20 18.15
CA PHE A 315 5.94 10.77 18.23
C PHE A 315 4.52 10.45 17.72
N ASN A 316 3.59 11.39 17.85
CA ASN A 316 2.23 11.28 17.31
C ASN A 316 2.22 10.95 15.81
N ASN A 317 3.09 11.60 15.02
CA ASN A 317 3.26 11.33 13.58
C ASN A 317 3.70 9.88 13.29
N ILE A 318 4.54 9.29 14.15
CA ILE A 318 4.99 7.91 13.99
C ILE A 318 3.85 6.96 14.32
N LEU A 319 3.12 7.24 15.41
CA LEU A 319 2.01 6.42 15.85
C LEU A 319 0.86 6.41 14.83
N SER A 320 0.52 7.56 14.23
CA SER A 320 -0.52 7.66 13.20
C SER A 320 -0.17 6.88 11.92
N ASN A 321 1.12 6.79 11.56
CA ASN A 321 1.62 6.03 10.42
C ASN A 321 1.76 4.51 10.66
N LEU A 322 1.72 4.07 11.93
CA LEU A 322 1.84 2.64 12.28
C LEU A 322 0.73 1.78 11.64
N GLY A 323 -0.43 2.38 11.35
CA GLY A 323 -1.57 1.73 10.71
C GLY A 323 -1.25 1.10 9.36
N TYR A 324 -0.41 1.74 8.53
CA TYR A 324 -0.03 1.18 7.23
C TYR A 324 0.73 -0.14 7.36
N VAL A 325 1.60 -0.25 8.38
CA VAL A 325 2.37 -1.47 8.63
C VAL A 325 1.45 -2.55 9.22
N LEU A 326 0.68 -2.22 10.25
CA LEU A 326 -0.19 -3.19 10.93
C LEU A 326 -1.30 -3.72 10.00
N LEU A 327 -1.97 -2.86 9.25
CA LEU A 327 -3.02 -3.28 8.32
C LEU A 327 -2.42 -3.96 7.08
N GLY A 328 -1.22 -3.57 6.65
CA GLY A 328 -0.47 -4.26 5.59
C GLY A 328 -0.11 -5.69 5.97
N LEU A 329 0.40 -5.91 7.18
CA LEU A 329 0.66 -7.25 7.71
C LEU A 329 -0.63 -8.08 7.83
N LEU A 330 -1.73 -7.47 8.30
CA LEU A 330 -3.03 -8.14 8.34
C LEU A 330 -3.49 -8.57 6.94
N PHE A 331 -3.34 -7.71 5.93
CA PHE A 331 -3.68 -8.03 4.56
C PHE A 331 -2.85 -9.21 4.02
N LEU A 332 -1.54 -9.25 4.31
CA LEU A 332 -0.69 -10.39 3.97
C LEU A 332 -1.15 -11.69 4.65
N LEU A 333 -1.56 -11.62 5.92
CA LEU A 333 -2.12 -12.76 6.64
C LEU A 333 -3.44 -13.25 6.02
N ILE A 334 -4.31 -12.33 5.57
CA ILE A 334 -5.55 -12.67 4.87
C ILE A 334 -5.25 -13.40 3.55
N ILE A 335 -4.28 -12.92 2.77
CA ILE A 335 -3.85 -13.58 1.53
C ILE A 335 -3.30 -14.98 1.83
N LEU A 336 -2.39 -15.09 2.80
CA LEU A 336 -1.81 -16.37 3.19
C LEU A 336 -2.89 -17.37 3.65
N GLN A 337 -3.85 -16.90 4.44
CA GLN A 337 -4.97 -17.71 4.89
C GLN A 337 -5.83 -18.18 3.71
N ARG A 338 -6.09 -17.32 2.73
CA ARG A 338 -6.83 -17.66 1.52
C ARG A 338 -6.08 -18.69 0.67
N GLU A 339 -4.77 -18.55 0.52
CA GLU A 339 -3.92 -19.51 -0.21
C GLU A 339 -3.92 -20.88 0.47
N ILE A 340 -3.78 -20.94 1.79
CA ILE A 340 -3.84 -22.19 2.56
C ILE A 340 -5.20 -22.87 2.36
N ASN A 341 -6.29 -22.10 2.44
CA ASN A 341 -7.64 -22.63 2.24
C ASN A 341 -7.85 -23.15 0.81
N TYR A 342 -7.35 -22.44 -0.20
CA TYR A 342 -7.38 -22.86 -1.59
C TYR A 342 -6.60 -24.17 -1.81
N ASN A 343 -5.36 -24.25 -1.31
CA ASN A 343 -4.52 -25.44 -1.41
C ASN A 343 -5.16 -26.66 -0.72
N ARG A 344 -5.80 -26.47 0.45
CA ARG A 344 -6.55 -27.53 1.13
C ARG A 344 -7.76 -28.00 0.31
N ALA A 345 -8.49 -27.09 -0.32
CA ALA A 345 -9.64 -27.43 -1.16
C ALA A 345 -9.20 -28.20 -2.43
N LEU A 346 -8.08 -27.80 -3.04
CA LEU A 346 -7.50 -28.48 -4.19
C LEU A 346 -7.12 -29.93 -3.86
N MET A 347 -6.38 -30.15 -2.76
CA MET A 347 -6.00 -31.50 -2.33
C MET A 347 -7.22 -32.40 -2.09
N ARG A 348 -8.32 -31.84 -1.56
CA ARG A 348 -9.56 -32.59 -1.36
C ARG A 348 -10.23 -32.98 -2.69
N ASN A 349 -10.27 -32.08 -3.66
CA ASN A 349 -10.84 -32.36 -4.99
C ASN A 349 -10.01 -33.41 -5.75
N ASP A 350 -8.68 -33.34 -5.66
CA ASP A 350 -7.79 -34.34 -6.27
C ASP A 350 -8.02 -35.73 -5.65
N THR A 351 -8.18 -35.82 -4.32
CA THR A 351 -8.56 -37.09 -3.68
C THR A 351 -9.93 -37.60 -4.11
N HIS A 352 -10.93 -36.74 -4.30
CA HIS A 352 -12.25 -37.15 -4.80
C HIS A 352 -12.22 -37.62 -6.27
N ALA A 353 -11.35 -37.02 -7.11
CA ALA A 353 -11.14 -37.47 -8.47
C ALA A 353 -10.48 -38.86 -8.52
N LEU A 354 -9.43 -39.08 -7.72
CA LEU A 354 -8.75 -40.38 -7.61
C LEU A 354 -9.68 -41.49 -7.08
N VAL A 355 -10.56 -41.19 -6.13
CA VAL A 355 -11.54 -42.16 -5.61
C VAL A 355 -12.60 -42.51 -6.66
N ARG A 356 -13.00 -41.54 -7.51
CA ARG A 356 -13.97 -41.78 -8.58
C ARG A 356 -13.38 -42.60 -9.73
N ASP A 357 -12.11 -42.40 -10.06
CA ASP A 357 -11.39 -43.22 -11.05
C ASP A 357 -10.94 -44.58 -10.48
N GLY A 358 -10.88 -44.72 -9.15
CA GLY A 358 -10.53 -45.96 -8.45
C GLY A 358 -11.70 -46.87 -8.10
N GLN A 359 -12.95 -46.51 -8.41
CA GLN A 359 -14.09 -47.43 -8.23
C GLN A 359 -14.11 -48.47 -9.36
N PRO A 360 -13.91 -49.77 -9.08
CA PRO A 360 -14.15 -50.79 -10.09
C PRO A 360 -15.64 -50.82 -10.37
N LEU A 361 -16.02 -50.57 -11.63
CA LEU A 361 -17.37 -50.80 -12.15
C LEU A 361 -17.76 -52.26 -11.86
N ARG A 362 -18.51 -52.47 -10.79
CA ARG A 362 -19.01 -53.78 -10.36
C ARG A 362 -20.24 -54.11 -11.20
N GLY A 363 -19.99 -54.74 -12.35
CA GLY A 363 -20.79 -55.78 -13.01
C GLY A 363 -22.28 -55.53 -13.29
N GLY A 364 -22.63 -55.51 -14.58
CA GLY A 364 -24.00 -55.81 -15.03
C GLY A 364 -24.20 -55.66 -16.54
N GLY A 365 -23.96 -56.75 -17.30
CA GLY A 365 -24.69 -57.01 -18.56
C GLY A 365 -24.01 -56.65 -19.88
N SER A 366 -23.52 -57.69 -20.54
CA SER A 366 -23.33 -57.88 -22.00
C SER A 366 -23.97 -56.84 -22.92
N TRP A 367 -23.22 -56.33 -23.91
CA TRP A 367 -23.48 -56.42 -25.36
C TRP A 367 -22.26 -55.81 -26.09
N LEU A 368 -21.45 -56.65 -26.75
CA LEU A 368 -20.53 -56.20 -27.80
C LEU A 368 -21.37 -55.77 -29.01
N PRO A 369 -20.98 -54.67 -29.69
CA PRO A 369 -20.93 -54.73 -31.14
C PRO A 369 -19.60 -54.23 -31.69
N THR A 370 -18.97 -55.10 -32.48
CA THR A 370 -18.37 -54.83 -33.81
C THR A 370 -17.69 -53.49 -34.06
N ALA A 371 -16.38 -53.57 -34.30
CA ALA A 371 -15.59 -52.55 -34.97
C ALA A 371 -16.19 -52.19 -36.34
N GLN A 372 -16.52 -50.92 -36.53
CA GLN A 372 -16.79 -50.33 -37.85
C GLN A 372 -15.81 -49.19 -38.13
N HIS A 373 -15.26 -49.27 -39.33
CA HIS A 373 -14.37 -48.34 -40.00
C HIS A 373 -14.75 -46.85 -39.84
N PHE A 374 -13.72 -46.01 -39.64
CA PHE A 374 -13.74 -44.60 -40.04
C PHE A 374 -12.76 -44.36 -41.19
N PRO A 375 -13.05 -43.44 -42.14
CA PRO A 375 -12.31 -43.32 -43.40
C PRO A 375 -11.02 -42.51 -43.26
N SER A 376 -10.04 -42.90 -44.06
CA SER A 376 -8.74 -42.27 -44.32
C SER A 376 -8.87 -40.89 -44.99
N VAL A 377 -8.09 -39.93 -44.49
CA VAL A 377 -7.88 -38.60 -45.07
C VAL A 377 -6.93 -38.69 -46.28
N PRO A 378 -7.16 -37.97 -47.41
CA PRO A 378 -6.31 -38.07 -48.60
C PRO A 378 -5.00 -37.27 -48.49
N SER A 379 -3.92 -37.87 -48.99
CA SER A 379 -2.60 -37.28 -49.19
C SER A 379 -2.53 -36.44 -50.49
N HIS A 380 -2.08 -35.19 -50.41
CA HIS A 380 -1.71 -34.37 -51.57
C HIS A 380 -0.19 -34.47 -51.90
N PRO A 381 0.21 -34.37 -53.18
CA PRO A 381 1.59 -34.61 -53.64
C PRO A 381 2.54 -33.40 -53.46
N PRO A 382 3.87 -33.60 -53.52
CA PRO A 382 4.87 -32.58 -53.23
C PRO A 382 5.12 -31.61 -54.41
N GLY A 383 5.24 -30.32 -54.11
CA GLY A 383 5.70 -29.28 -55.03
C GLY A 383 7.24 -29.17 -55.10
N PRO A 384 7.80 -28.54 -56.16
CA PRO A 384 9.22 -28.56 -56.46
C PRO A 384 10.06 -27.59 -55.58
N PRO A 385 11.39 -27.80 -55.48
CA PRO A 385 12.26 -27.09 -54.55
C PRO A 385 12.68 -25.70 -55.08
N PRO A 386 12.88 -24.69 -54.21
CA PRO A 386 13.51 -23.44 -54.62
C PRO A 386 15.04 -23.54 -54.54
N ARG A 387 15.69 -22.88 -55.52
CA ARG A 387 17.14 -22.80 -55.72
C ARG A 387 17.85 -21.99 -54.64
N HIS A 388 19.09 -22.41 -54.36
CA HIS A 388 20.10 -21.68 -53.60
C HIS A 388 20.52 -20.36 -54.25
N HIS A 389 20.70 -19.32 -53.44
CA HIS A 389 21.76 -18.31 -53.62
C HIS A 389 22.34 -17.92 -52.25
N LEU A 390 23.66 -18.01 -52.14
CA LEU A 390 24.49 -17.63 -50.98
C LEU A 390 24.82 -16.11 -51.00
N PRO A 391 25.47 -15.56 -49.95
CA PRO A 391 25.20 -14.24 -49.38
C PRO A 391 26.12 -13.13 -49.90
N LEU A 392 25.69 -11.88 -49.74
CA LEU A 392 26.56 -10.71 -49.82
C LEU A 392 26.20 -9.68 -48.74
N LEU A 393 27.17 -9.53 -47.83
CA LEU A 393 27.59 -8.37 -47.04
C LEU A 393 26.55 -7.38 -46.45
N SER A 394 26.67 -7.29 -45.13
CA SER A 394 26.29 -6.24 -44.18
C SER A 394 26.48 -4.78 -44.65
N LEU A 395 25.45 -3.95 -44.43
CA LEU A 395 25.51 -2.49 -44.19
C LEU A 395 24.30 -2.09 -43.28
N PRO A 396 24.41 -1.00 -42.50
CA PRO A 396 23.68 -0.81 -41.24
C PRO A 396 22.21 -0.38 -41.41
N VAL A 397 21.37 -0.84 -40.50
CA VAL A 397 19.94 -0.53 -40.39
C VAL A 397 19.75 0.94 -39.96
N PRO A 398 19.03 1.78 -40.73
CA PRO A 398 18.52 3.05 -40.23
C PRO A 398 17.14 2.87 -39.61
N ALA A 399 16.95 3.54 -38.47
CA ALA A 399 15.75 3.74 -37.66
C ALA A 399 14.40 3.22 -38.22
N ASP A 400 13.73 2.37 -37.43
CA ASP A 400 12.46 1.68 -37.71
C ASP A 400 11.28 2.63 -38.00
N SER A 401 11.14 3.03 -39.26
CA SER A 401 9.90 3.57 -39.84
C SER A 401 8.78 2.50 -39.94
N GLY A 402 9.10 1.23 -39.67
CA GLY A 402 8.16 0.11 -39.72
C GLY A 402 7.08 0.14 -38.64
N ILE A 403 7.37 0.67 -37.46
CA ILE A 403 6.41 0.73 -36.34
C ILE A 403 5.31 1.74 -36.64
N LEU A 404 5.70 2.94 -37.08
CA LEU A 404 4.77 4.01 -37.44
C LEU A 404 3.90 3.63 -38.64
N ARG A 405 4.48 2.91 -39.62
CA ARG A 405 3.75 2.39 -40.78
C ARG A 405 2.79 1.27 -40.40
N ARG A 406 3.13 0.41 -39.43
CA ARG A 406 2.22 -0.61 -38.87
C ARG A 406 1.07 0.03 -38.10
N ILE A 407 1.34 1.03 -37.25
CA ILE A 407 0.31 1.77 -36.50
C ILE A 407 -0.67 2.45 -37.48
N LEU A 408 -0.15 3.16 -38.49
CA LEU A 408 -0.98 3.80 -39.52
C LEU A 408 -1.78 2.79 -40.35
N HIS A 409 -1.19 1.64 -40.69
CA HIS A 409 -1.89 0.62 -41.44
C HIS A 409 -2.99 -0.06 -40.62
N VAL A 410 -2.76 -0.32 -39.32
CA VAL A 410 -3.76 -0.85 -38.39
C VAL A 410 -4.90 0.16 -38.18
N LEU A 411 -4.57 1.44 -37.96
CA LEU A 411 -5.58 2.52 -37.90
C LEU A 411 -6.38 2.64 -39.21
N TYR A 412 -5.73 2.52 -40.36
CA TYR A 412 -6.40 2.61 -41.66
C TYR A 412 -7.32 1.40 -41.92
N THR A 413 -6.88 0.18 -41.59
CA THR A 413 -7.73 -1.01 -41.74
C THR A 413 -8.89 -1.04 -40.73
N ASP A 414 -8.63 -0.67 -39.47
CA ASP A 414 -9.60 -0.81 -38.38
C ASP A 414 -10.56 0.39 -38.25
N CYS A 415 -10.17 1.61 -38.66
CA CYS A 415 -11.09 2.76 -38.63
C CYS A 415 -11.78 3.05 -39.97
N VAL A 416 -11.13 2.78 -41.11
CA VAL A 416 -11.63 3.22 -42.43
C VAL A 416 -12.27 2.07 -43.22
N ARG A 417 -11.79 0.83 -43.07
CA ARG A 417 -12.22 -0.30 -43.92
C ARG A 417 -13.20 -1.25 -43.22
N GLN A 418 -12.99 -1.52 -41.93
CA GLN A 418 -13.97 -2.14 -41.05
C GLN A 418 -14.62 -1.02 -40.21
N CYS A 419 -15.82 -0.56 -40.54
CA CYS A 419 -16.63 0.27 -39.62
C CYS A 419 -17.13 -0.56 -38.44
N SER A 420 -16.24 -1.28 -37.76
CA SER A 420 -16.52 -2.07 -36.58
C SER A 420 -16.29 -1.14 -35.39
N GLY A 421 -17.37 -0.65 -34.79
CA GLY A 421 -17.28 0.06 -33.51
C GLY A 421 -16.52 -0.77 -32.47
N PRO A 422 -15.92 -0.14 -31.44
CA PRO A 422 -15.17 -0.89 -30.43
C PRO A 422 -16.06 -1.98 -29.83
N MET A 423 -15.60 -3.23 -29.83
CA MET A 423 -16.37 -4.39 -29.34
C MET A 423 -16.89 -4.18 -27.91
N TYR A 424 -16.20 -3.37 -27.10
CA TYR A 424 -16.60 -2.98 -25.75
C TYR A 424 -16.59 -1.45 -25.61
N VAL A 425 -17.64 -0.79 -26.12
CA VAL A 425 -17.80 0.68 -26.08
C VAL A 425 -17.67 1.21 -24.65
N ASP A 426 -18.29 0.56 -23.66
CA ASP A 426 -18.25 0.98 -22.26
C ASP A 426 -16.83 1.02 -21.68
N ARG A 427 -16.00 0.00 -22.00
CA ARG A 427 -14.58 -0.05 -21.59
C ARG A 427 -13.79 1.07 -22.23
N MET A 428 -14.00 1.30 -23.53
CA MET A 428 -13.32 2.35 -24.27
C MET A 428 -13.64 3.74 -23.69
N VAL A 429 -14.91 4.03 -23.40
CA VAL A 429 -15.33 5.32 -22.82
C VAL A 429 -14.68 5.55 -21.46
N LEU A 430 -14.71 4.56 -20.56
CA LEU A 430 -14.12 4.70 -19.24
C LEU A 430 -12.58 4.84 -19.28
N LEU A 431 -11.92 4.10 -20.17
CA LEU A 431 -10.47 4.22 -20.38
C LEU A 431 -10.09 5.58 -20.96
N VAL A 432 -10.86 6.09 -21.93
CA VAL A 432 -10.63 7.43 -22.50
C VAL A 432 -10.81 8.49 -21.41
N MET A 433 -11.86 8.41 -20.59
CA MET A 433 -12.04 9.34 -19.47
C MET A 433 -10.88 9.28 -18.47
N GLY A 434 -10.45 8.09 -18.05
CA GLY A 434 -9.31 7.93 -17.14
C GLY A 434 -8.01 8.49 -17.72
N ASN A 435 -7.75 8.25 -19.01
CA ASN A 435 -6.59 8.82 -19.70
C ASN A 435 -6.68 10.35 -19.79
N ILE A 436 -7.85 10.90 -20.12
CA ILE A 436 -8.06 12.36 -20.15
C ILE A 436 -7.72 12.97 -18.79
N ILE A 437 -8.23 12.39 -17.69
CA ILE A 437 -7.96 12.89 -16.34
C ILE A 437 -6.45 12.86 -16.03
N ASN A 438 -5.77 11.75 -16.33
CA ASN A 438 -4.33 11.63 -16.12
C ASN A 438 -3.51 12.61 -16.97
N TRP A 439 -3.85 12.78 -18.25
CA TRP A 439 -3.21 13.76 -19.13
C TRP A 439 -3.49 15.19 -18.67
N SER A 440 -4.69 15.50 -18.17
CA SER A 440 -5.01 16.79 -17.56
C SER A 440 -4.19 17.06 -16.31
N LEU A 441 -4.03 16.07 -15.43
CA LEU A 441 -3.18 16.19 -14.25
C LEU A 441 -1.71 16.42 -14.63
N ALA A 442 -1.19 15.68 -15.61
CA ALA A 442 0.17 15.86 -16.11
C ALA A 442 0.39 17.24 -16.75
N ALA A 443 -0.56 17.70 -17.57
CA ALA A 443 -0.53 19.04 -18.16
C ALA A 443 -0.57 20.14 -17.10
N TYR A 444 -1.40 19.98 -16.07
CA TYR A 444 -1.43 20.88 -14.91
C TYR A 444 -0.06 20.96 -14.23
N GLY A 445 0.61 19.83 -14.01
CA GLY A 445 1.97 19.79 -13.44
C GLY A 445 3.01 20.53 -14.28
N LEU A 446 2.93 20.40 -15.61
CA LEU A 446 3.84 21.08 -16.55
C LEU A 446 3.61 22.59 -16.59
N ILE A 447 2.35 23.04 -16.51
CA ILE A 447 1.99 24.46 -16.60
C ILE A 447 2.25 25.17 -15.26
N VAL A 448 1.71 24.62 -14.17
CA VAL A 448 1.68 25.29 -12.86
C VAL A 448 2.99 25.07 -12.10
N ARG A 449 3.74 24.00 -12.39
CA ARG A 449 4.99 23.64 -11.72
C ARG A 449 4.87 23.75 -10.19
N PRO A 450 4.03 22.92 -9.55
CA PRO A 450 3.79 23.01 -8.12
C PRO A 450 5.10 22.87 -7.33
N ASN A 451 5.32 23.77 -6.37
CA ASN A 451 6.55 23.79 -5.58
C ASN A 451 6.64 22.61 -4.59
N ASP A 452 5.50 22.00 -4.22
CA ASP A 452 5.44 20.77 -3.42
C ASP A 452 5.23 19.55 -4.34
N PHE A 453 6.34 18.97 -4.76
CA PHE A 453 6.36 17.80 -5.63
C PHE A 453 5.77 16.55 -4.96
N ALA A 454 6.00 16.36 -3.66
CA ALA A 454 5.58 15.14 -2.96
C ALA A 454 4.06 15.08 -2.81
N SER A 455 3.44 16.18 -2.36
CA SER A 455 1.97 16.27 -2.26
C SER A 455 1.30 16.17 -3.63
N TYR A 456 1.94 16.72 -4.68
CA TYR A 456 1.45 16.60 -6.05
C TYR A 456 1.51 15.15 -6.57
N LEU A 457 2.63 14.44 -6.39
CA LEU A 457 2.75 13.03 -6.77
C LEU A 457 1.75 12.16 -6.01
N LEU A 458 1.57 12.41 -4.71
CA LEU A 458 0.60 11.71 -3.88
C LEU A 458 -0.84 11.94 -4.39
N ALA A 459 -1.20 13.18 -4.76
CA ALA A 459 -2.50 13.48 -5.34
C ALA A 459 -2.74 12.70 -6.64
N ILE A 460 -1.74 12.60 -7.53
CA ILE A 460 -1.83 11.77 -8.74
C ILE A 460 -2.06 10.30 -8.38
N GLY A 461 -1.34 9.77 -7.39
CA GLY A 461 -1.49 8.39 -6.93
C GLY A 461 -2.89 8.10 -6.39
N ILE A 462 -3.43 9.01 -5.55
CA ILE A 462 -4.79 8.90 -5.00
C ILE A 462 -5.83 8.99 -6.11
N CYS A 463 -5.72 9.97 -7.02
CA CYS A 463 -6.64 10.10 -8.15
C CYS A 463 -6.64 8.83 -9.02
N ASN A 464 -5.47 8.28 -9.33
CA ASN A 464 -5.37 7.02 -10.08
C ASN A 464 -6.00 5.86 -9.33
N LEU A 465 -5.67 5.68 -8.05
CA LEU A 465 -6.24 4.62 -7.23
C LEU A 465 -7.78 4.68 -7.23
N LEU A 466 -8.35 5.86 -7.03
CA LEU A 466 -9.81 6.07 -7.04
C LEU A 466 -10.42 5.84 -8.43
N LEU A 467 -9.74 6.25 -9.49
CA LEU A 467 -10.18 6.00 -10.87
C LEU A 467 -10.18 4.51 -11.22
N TYR A 468 -9.11 3.78 -10.88
CA TYR A 468 -9.04 2.34 -11.08
C TYR A 468 -10.12 1.60 -10.28
N PHE A 469 -10.32 2.01 -9.02
CA PHE A 469 -11.35 1.44 -8.17
C PHE A 469 -12.76 1.68 -8.71
N ALA A 470 -13.06 2.91 -9.13
CA ALA A 470 -14.33 3.27 -9.76
C ALA A 470 -14.53 2.53 -11.09
N PHE A 471 -13.49 2.45 -11.93
CA PHE A 471 -13.52 1.70 -13.19
C PHE A 471 -13.95 0.25 -12.94
N TYR A 472 -13.32 -0.42 -11.97
CA TYR A 472 -13.59 -1.83 -11.70
C TYR A 472 -15.02 -2.06 -11.19
N ILE A 473 -15.50 -1.23 -10.27
CA ILE A 473 -16.87 -1.30 -9.76
C ILE A 473 -17.89 -1.01 -10.87
N ILE A 474 -17.68 0.03 -11.69
CA ILE A 474 -18.58 0.38 -12.79
C ILE A 474 -18.64 -0.76 -13.80
N MET A 475 -17.50 -1.37 -14.14
CA MET A 475 -17.44 -2.52 -15.03
C MET A 475 -18.25 -3.70 -14.49
N LYS A 476 -18.09 -4.03 -13.21
CA LYS A 476 -18.86 -5.10 -12.54
C LYS A 476 -20.37 -4.84 -12.62
N LEU A 477 -20.80 -3.59 -12.36
CA LEU A 477 -22.21 -3.17 -12.42
C LEU A 477 -22.76 -3.20 -13.85
N ARG A 478 -21.98 -2.78 -14.85
CA ARG A 478 -22.37 -2.75 -16.27
C ARG A 478 -22.50 -4.14 -16.87
N SER A 479 -21.65 -5.08 -16.46
CA SER A 479 -21.71 -6.48 -16.87
C SER A 479 -22.89 -7.25 -16.25
N GLY A 480 -23.69 -6.61 -15.38
CA GLY A 480 -24.85 -7.25 -14.74
C GLY A 480 -24.48 -8.30 -13.69
N GLU A 481 -23.23 -8.29 -13.23
CA GLU A 481 -22.73 -9.23 -12.22
C GLU A 481 -23.21 -8.82 -10.81
N ARG A 482 -23.47 -9.82 -9.96
CA ARG A 482 -24.05 -9.57 -8.64
C ARG A 482 -22.95 -9.35 -7.61
N ILE A 483 -22.89 -8.16 -7.03
CA ILE A 483 -22.01 -7.88 -5.90
C ILE A 483 -22.54 -8.62 -4.66
N LYS A 484 -21.72 -9.51 -4.09
CA LYS A 484 -22.04 -10.19 -2.82
C LYS A 484 -22.15 -9.18 -1.67
N LEU A 485 -22.93 -9.50 -0.64
CA LEU A 485 -23.18 -8.61 0.50
C LEU A 485 -21.88 -8.16 1.21
N ILE A 486 -20.90 -9.05 1.37
CA ILE A 486 -19.64 -8.74 2.05
C ILE A 486 -18.84 -7.67 1.27
N PRO A 487 -18.48 -7.87 -0.01
CA PRO A 487 -17.88 -6.82 -0.84
C PRO A 487 -18.69 -5.53 -0.89
N LEU A 488 -20.02 -5.60 -0.95
CA LEU A 488 -20.87 -4.40 -0.97
C LEU A 488 -20.71 -3.55 0.30
N LEU A 489 -20.74 -4.18 1.48
CA LEU A 489 -20.51 -3.50 2.75
C LEU A 489 -19.08 -2.92 2.81
N CYS A 490 -18.08 -3.66 2.34
CA CYS A 490 -16.71 -3.18 2.26
C CYS A 490 -16.56 -1.96 1.32
N ILE A 491 -17.23 -1.94 0.16
CA ILE A 491 -17.21 -0.82 -0.78
C ILE A 491 -17.80 0.44 -0.13
N ILE A 492 -18.98 0.33 0.49
CA ILE A 492 -19.65 1.47 1.12
C ILE A 492 -18.77 2.00 2.26
N SER A 493 -18.30 1.13 3.15
CA SER A 493 -17.44 1.53 4.27
C SER A 493 -16.15 2.19 3.78
N THR A 494 -15.47 1.61 2.80
CA THR A 494 -14.21 2.14 2.25
C THR A 494 -14.41 3.50 1.58
N SER A 495 -15.52 3.69 0.87
CA SER A 495 -15.83 4.96 0.19
C SER A 495 -16.07 6.09 1.20
N VAL A 496 -16.76 5.79 2.30
CA VAL A 496 -16.98 6.75 3.40
C VAL A 496 -15.66 7.13 4.06
N VAL A 497 -14.81 6.15 4.39
CA VAL A 497 -13.51 6.42 5.03
C VAL A 497 -12.59 7.22 4.10
N TRP A 498 -12.56 6.93 2.79
CA TRP A 498 -11.84 7.76 1.80
C TRP A 498 -12.32 9.21 1.78
N GLY A 499 -13.64 9.44 1.84
CA GLY A 499 -14.21 10.79 1.88
C GLY A 499 -13.72 11.59 3.09
N PHE A 500 -13.71 10.99 4.28
CA PHE A 500 -13.16 11.62 5.48
C PHE A 500 -11.64 11.81 5.39
N ALA A 501 -10.90 10.84 4.88
CA ALA A 501 -9.45 10.97 4.71
C ALA A 501 -9.09 12.15 3.80
N LEU A 502 -9.80 12.31 2.67
CA LEU A 502 -9.59 13.43 1.76
C LEU A 502 -9.95 14.78 2.39
N PHE A 503 -10.98 14.84 3.24
CA PHE A 503 -11.33 16.05 3.96
C PHE A 503 -10.17 16.55 4.83
N PHE A 504 -9.55 15.67 5.62
CA PHE A 504 -8.43 16.03 6.48
C PHE A 504 -7.14 16.32 5.69
N PHE A 505 -6.93 15.65 4.55
CA PHE A 505 -5.80 15.92 3.65
C PHE A 505 -5.72 17.39 3.22
N PHE A 506 -6.87 18.05 3.00
CA PHE A 506 -6.92 19.44 2.55
C PHE A 506 -6.82 20.50 3.68
N GLN A 507 -6.71 20.11 4.96
CA GLN A 507 -6.71 21.06 6.09
C GLN A 507 -5.37 21.80 6.30
N GLY A 508 -4.27 21.36 5.68
CA GLY A 508 -3.00 22.09 5.55
C GLY A 508 -2.45 22.73 6.84
N LEU A 509 -1.83 21.94 7.73
CA LEU A 509 -1.27 22.40 9.01
C LEU A 509 0.18 22.93 8.94
N SER A 510 0.93 22.55 7.90
CA SER A 510 2.35 22.91 7.73
C SER A 510 2.70 23.07 6.26
N THR A 511 3.67 23.92 5.94
CA THR A 511 4.17 24.06 4.56
C THR A 511 5.68 24.27 4.50
N TRP A 512 6.35 23.44 3.72
CA TRP A 512 7.79 23.52 3.47
C TRP A 512 8.16 24.57 2.41
N GLN A 513 7.16 25.23 1.80
CA GLN A 513 7.37 26.23 0.75
C GLN A 513 7.66 27.64 1.30
N LYS A 514 7.37 27.86 2.58
CA LYS A 514 7.56 29.14 3.27
C LYS A 514 8.68 29.01 4.30
N THR A 515 9.01 30.11 4.97
CA THR A 515 9.92 30.03 6.13
C THR A 515 9.28 29.26 7.30
N PRO A 516 10.08 28.69 8.21
CA PRO A 516 9.55 28.00 9.40
C PRO A 516 8.62 28.88 10.23
N ALA A 517 8.97 30.17 10.39
CA ALA A 517 8.15 31.14 11.11
C ALA A 517 6.77 31.35 10.47
N GLU A 518 6.69 31.46 9.14
CA GLU A 518 5.42 31.60 8.42
C GLU A 518 4.61 30.31 8.42
N SER A 519 5.26 29.15 8.32
CA SER A 519 4.57 27.86 8.40
C SER A 519 3.82 27.71 9.73
N ARG A 520 4.39 28.21 10.83
CA ARG A 520 3.78 28.15 12.17
C ARG A 520 2.48 28.94 12.31
N GLU A 521 2.16 29.86 11.40
CA GLU A 521 0.86 30.54 11.41
C GLU A 521 -0.30 29.56 11.22
N HIS A 522 -0.04 28.46 10.48
CA HIS A 522 -0.97 27.39 10.20
C HIS A 522 -1.09 26.36 11.33
N ASN A 523 -0.19 26.37 12.32
CA ASN A 523 -0.26 25.46 13.46
C ASN A 523 -1.60 25.65 14.21
N ARG A 524 -2.20 24.51 14.60
CA ARG A 524 -3.45 24.41 15.34
C ARG A 524 -3.28 23.47 16.53
N ASP A 525 -4.07 23.70 17.58
CA ASP A 525 -4.13 22.77 18.71
C ASP A 525 -4.65 21.39 18.27
N CYS A 526 -4.35 20.36 19.07
CA CYS A 526 -4.81 19.00 18.82
C CYS A 526 -6.34 18.88 18.82
N ILE A 527 -6.88 17.93 18.05
CA ILE A 527 -8.33 17.73 17.91
C ILE A 527 -8.78 16.45 18.63
N LEU A 528 -8.05 15.35 18.44
CA LEU A 528 -8.47 14.04 18.94
C LEU A 528 -7.60 13.63 20.13
N LEU A 529 -8.25 13.40 21.27
CA LEU A 529 -7.64 12.97 22.56
C LEU A 529 -6.49 13.87 23.04
N ASP A 530 -6.50 15.15 22.65
CA ASP A 530 -5.40 16.10 22.89
C ASP A 530 -4.02 15.58 22.43
N PHE A 531 -4.00 14.71 21.42
CA PHE A 531 -2.79 14.02 20.97
C PHE A 531 -2.62 13.97 19.45
N PHE A 532 -3.71 13.88 18.68
CA PHE A 532 -3.67 13.82 17.22
C PHE A 532 -4.25 15.08 16.59
N ASP A 533 -3.58 15.57 15.55
CA ASP A 533 -4.03 16.68 14.71
C ASP A 533 -4.70 16.21 13.40
N ASP A 534 -5.09 17.15 12.54
CA ASP A 534 -5.72 16.85 11.25
C ASP A 534 -4.84 15.94 10.36
N HIS A 535 -3.51 16.10 10.41
CA HIS A 535 -2.57 15.33 9.59
C HIS A 535 -2.45 13.89 10.07
N ASP A 536 -2.41 13.70 11.39
CA ASP A 536 -2.42 12.37 12.01
C ASP A 536 -3.73 11.61 11.72
N ILE A 537 -4.87 12.30 11.79
CA ILE A 537 -6.18 11.70 11.48
C ILE A 537 -6.23 11.29 10.01
N TRP A 538 -5.66 12.10 9.10
CA TRP A 538 -5.55 11.73 7.68
C TRP A 538 -4.75 10.44 7.47
N HIS A 539 -3.58 10.28 8.10
CA HIS A 539 -2.79 9.04 8.03
C HIS A 539 -3.55 7.84 8.56
N PHE A 540 -4.23 8.02 9.69
CA PHE A 540 -5.04 6.98 10.31
C PHE A 540 -6.16 6.50 9.37
N LEU A 541 -6.98 7.43 8.86
CA LEU A 541 -8.11 7.12 8.00
C LEU A 541 -7.66 6.58 6.63
N SER A 542 -6.62 7.15 6.03
CA SER A 542 -6.13 6.69 4.73
C SER A 542 -5.51 5.29 4.82
N SER A 543 -4.87 4.91 5.93
CA SER A 543 -4.39 3.53 6.14
C SER A 543 -5.54 2.51 6.15
N ILE A 544 -6.64 2.83 6.84
CA ILE A 544 -7.87 2.03 6.88
C ILE A 544 -8.53 1.98 5.49
N ALA A 545 -8.58 3.12 4.80
CA ALA A 545 -9.16 3.22 3.46
C ALA A 545 -8.39 2.39 2.43
N MET A 546 -7.05 2.44 2.43
CA MET A 546 -6.23 1.62 1.55
C MET A 546 -6.41 0.13 1.83
N PHE A 547 -6.40 -0.28 3.11
CA PHE A 547 -6.69 -1.66 3.50
C PHE A 547 -8.06 -2.12 2.97
N GLY A 548 -9.10 -1.28 3.12
CA GLY A 548 -10.43 -1.53 2.58
C GLY A 548 -10.44 -1.66 1.06
N SER A 549 -9.72 -0.80 0.34
CA SER A 549 -9.61 -0.86 -1.12
C SER A 549 -8.99 -2.17 -1.60
N PHE A 550 -7.90 -2.62 -0.96
CA PHE A 550 -7.28 -3.91 -1.28
C PHE A 550 -8.18 -5.09 -0.93
N LEU A 551 -8.92 -5.02 0.18
CA LEU A 551 -9.88 -6.07 0.56
C LEU A 551 -11.05 -6.17 -0.44
N VAL A 552 -11.54 -5.03 -0.94
CA VAL A 552 -12.56 -5.03 -2.00
C VAL A 552 -12.01 -5.66 -3.27
N LEU A 553 -10.83 -5.25 -3.73
CA LEU A 553 -10.22 -5.86 -4.93
C LEU A 553 -10.01 -7.36 -4.78
N LEU A 554 -9.67 -7.82 -3.58
CA LEU A 554 -9.50 -9.24 -3.30
C LEU A 554 -10.82 -10.01 -3.33
N THR A 555 -11.94 -9.42 -2.91
CA THR A 555 -13.21 -10.14 -2.68
C THR A 555 -14.29 -9.87 -3.72
N LEU A 556 -14.12 -8.87 -4.60
CA LEU A 556 -15.13 -8.45 -5.56
C LEU A 556 -15.53 -9.57 -6.54
N ASP A 557 -14.57 -10.39 -6.95
CA ASP A 557 -14.76 -11.44 -7.97
C ASP A 557 -14.93 -12.84 -7.41
N ASP A 558 -15.11 -12.97 -6.09
CA ASP A 558 -15.36 -14.27 -5.45
C ASP A 558 -16.63 -14.95 -6.00
N ASP A 559 -17.54 -14.21 -6.65
CA ASP A 559 -18.74 -14.75 -7.31
C ASP A 559 -18.44 -15.48 -8.63
N LEU A 560 -17.32 -15.18 -9.28
CA LEU A 560 -16.93 -15.73 -10.58
C LEU A 560 -16.15 -17.04 -10.48
N ASP A 561 -15.64 -17.42 -9.31
CA ASP A 561 -14.78 -18.60 -9.11
C ASP A 561 -15.36 -19.91 -9.69
N CYS A 562 -16.69 -20.09 -9.57
CA CYS A 562 -17.40 -21.28 -10.02
C CYS A 562 -18.20 -21.08 -11.31
N VAL A 563 -18.11 -19.91 -11.95
CA VAL A 563 -18.85 -19.60 -13.18
C VAL A 563 -18.19 -20.33 -14.36
N GLN A 564 -19.03 -20.97 -15.18
CA GLN A 564 -18.57 -21.66 -16.39
C GLN A 564 -18.08 -20.63 -17.42
N ARG A 565 -17.03 -20.99 -18.16
CA ARG A 565 -16.36 -20.10 -19.13
C ARG A 565 -17.33 -19.45 -20.13
N ASP A 566 -18.34 -20.18 -20.58
CA ASP A 566 -19.36 -19.76 -21.55
C ASP A 566 -20.32 -18.69 -21.03
N LYS A 567 -20.31 -18.42 -19.73
CA LYS A 567 -21.23 -17.46 -19.07
C LYS A 567 -20.56 -16.15 -18.68
N ILE A 568 -19.29 -15.98 -19.03
CA ILE A 568 -18.52 -14.79 -18.69
C ILE A 568 -18.64 -13.82 -19.86
N TYR A 569 -19.23 -12.65 -19.61
CA TYR A 569 -19.51 -11.64 -20.63
C TYR A 569 -18.24 -11.02 -21.29
N VAL A 570 -17.07 -11.33 -20.75
CA VAL A 570 -15.76 -10.80 -21.17
C VAL A 570 -15.12 -11.61 -22.30
N PHE A 571 -15.60 -12.83 -22.59
CA PHE A 571 -15.03 -13.73 -23.59
C PHE A 571 -15.92 -13.93 -24.80
#